data_AF-A0A4D4KFP7-F1
#
_entry.id   AF-A0A4D4KFP7-F1
#
_cell.length_a   1.000
_cell.length_b   1.000
_cell.length_c   1.000
_cell.angle_alpha   90.00
_cell.angle_beta   90.00
_cell.angle_gamma   90.00
#
_symmetry.space_group_name_H-M   'P 1'
#
loop_
_entity.id
_entity.type
_entity.pdbx_description
1 polymer ?
#
loop_
_entity_poly.entity_id
_entity_poly.type
_entity_poly.pdbx_seq_one_letter_code
_entity_poly.pdbx_strand_id
1 'polypeptide(L)'
;MVDVLTRKAVRACKDEGVEHLMIGGGVAANSRLRAMAERRCEDAGLTLRVPRPKLCTDNGAMVAALGAEMVARGRSASAWDLSADSSLPVTDPHVPDPNGHAHSHGHSHDHVHELSRKNLYA
;
A
#
# COMPACT_ATOMS: atom_id res chain seq x y z
N MET A 1 4.34 6.28 19.37
CA MET A 1 4.15 6.08 17.92
C MET A 1 4.40 4.63 17.48
N VAL A 2 5.63 4.11 17.52
CA VAL A 2 5.97 2.74 17.06
C VAL A 2 5.11 1.64 17.69
N ASP A 3 4.81 1.78 18.99
CA ASP A 3 3.90 0.87 19.70
C ASP A 3 2.50 0.82 19.08
N VAL A 4 1.88 1.98 18.84
CA VAL A 4 0.55 2.05 18.25
C VAL A 4 0.54 1.51 16.81
N LEU A 5 1.56 1.84 16.01
CA LEU A 5 1.66 1.39 14.62
C LEU A 5 1.71 -0.14 14.52
N THR A 6 2.61 -0.77 15.27
CA THR A 6 2.81 -2.21 15.20
C THR A 6 1.63 -2.99 15.80
N ARG A 7 0.99 -2.48 16.87
CA ARG A 7 -0.21 -3.10 17.44
C ARG A 7 -1.38 -3.06 16.46
N LYS A 8 -1.61 -1.91 15.81
CA LYS A 8 -2.69 -1.75 14.81
C LYS A 8 -2.44 -2.58 13.56
N ALA A 9 -1.18 -2.67 13.10
CA ALA A 9 -0.82 -3.50 11.95
C ALA A 9 -1.09 -4.99 12.21
N VAL A 10 -0.66 -5.53 13.36
CA VAL A 10 -0.96 -6.93 13.73
C VAL A 10 -2.46 -7.16 13.90
N ARG A 11 -3.18 -6.19 14.47
CA ARG A 11 -4.64 -6.28 14.60
C ARG A 11 -5.31 -6.36 13.23
N ALA A 12 -4.92 -5.50 12.28
CA ALA A 12 -5.45 -5.54 10.92
C ALA A 12 -5.17 -6.89 10.24
N CYS A 13 -3.96 -7.46 10.40
CA CYS A 13 -3.69 -8.78 9.85
C CYS A 13 -4.63 -9.86 10.39
N LYS A 14 -4.95 -9.82 11.69
CA LYS A 14 -5.89 -10.76 12.32
C LYS A 14 -7.33 -10.54 11.86
N ASP A 15 -7.76 -9.28 11.75
CA ASP A 15 -9.11 -8.92 11.33
C ASP A 15 -9.38 -9.33 9.87
N GLU A 16 -8.36 -9.23 9.00
CA GLU A 16 -8.44 -9.61 7.58
C GLU A 16 -8.02 -11.06 7.30
N GLY A 17 -7.62 -11.82 8.33
CA GLY A 17 -7.19 -13.22 8.18
C GLY A 17 -5.95 -13.44 7.31
N VAL A 18 -5.03 -12.47 7.24
CA VAL A 18 -3.80 -12.56 6.45
C VAL A 18 -2.60 -12.97 7.29
N GLU A 19 -1.70 -13.76 6.71
CA GLU A 19 -0.54 -14.36 7.40
C GLU A 19 0.74 -13.52 7.30
N HIS A 20 0.74 -12.50 6.42
CA HIS A 20 1.91 -11.70 6.11
C HIS A 20 1.67 -10.22 6.44
N LEU A 21 2.62 -9.62 7.17
CA LEU A 21 2.71 -8.18 7.34
C LEU A 21 3.89 -7.66 6.53
N MET A 22 3.65 -6.69 5.64
CA MET A 22 4.71 -5.98 4.93
C MET A 22 4.78 -4.52 5.37
N ILE A 23 5.99 -4.03 5.68
CA ILE A 23 6.20 -2.63 6.07
C ILE A 23 7.16 -1.97 5.07
N GLY A 24 6.67 -0.91 4.41
CA GLY A 24 7.44 -0.05 3.49
C GLY A 24 7.36 1.42 3.90
N GLY A 25 7.97 2.29 3.09
CA GLY A 25 8.08 3.73 3.35
C GLY A 25 9.32 4.09 4.17
N GLY A 26 9.73 5.37 4.13
CA GLY A 26 10.96 5.83 4.80
C GLY A 26 11.01 5.53 6.30
N VAL A 27 9.86 5.53 6.97
CA VAL A 27 9.75 5.19 8.40
C VAL A 27 10.09 3.72 8.67
N ALA A 28 9.93 2.82 7.69
CA ALA A 28 10.29 1.42 7.81
C ALA A 28 11.81 1.20 8.00
N ALA A 29 12.65 2.18 7.66
CA ALA A 29 14.08 2.15 7.94
C ALA A 29 14.41 2.34 9.44
N ASN A 30 13.44 2.71 10.27
CA ASN A 30 13.62 2.88 11.71
C ASN A 30 13.87 1.53 12.41
N SER A 31 15.04 1.35 13.02
CA SER A 31 15.44 0.09 13.66
C SER A 31 14.50 -0.34 14.80
N ARG A 32 14.02 0.61 15.61
CA ARG A 32 13.08 0.34 16.72
C ARG A 32 11.73 -0.14 16.21
N LEU A 33 11.25 0.41 15.09
CA LEU A 33 10.03 -0.05 14.44
C LEU A 33 10.17 -1.50 13.96
N ARG A 34 11.24 -1.81 13.24
CA ARG A 34 11.49 -3.16 12.71
C ARG A 34 11.56 -4.20 13.83
N ALA A 35 12.37 -3.94 14.86
CA ALA A 35 12.53 -4.87 15.98
C ALA A 35 11.23 -5.08 16.78
N MET A 36 10.38 -4.06 16.91
CA MET A 36 9.09 -4.20 17.59
C MET A 36 8.05 -4.91 16.73
N ALA A 37 8.04 -4.65 15.41
CA ALA A 37 7.16 -5.34 14.48
C ALA A 37 7.49 -6.83 14.39
N GLU A 38 8.79 -7.18 14.37
CA GLU A 38 9.29 -8.56 14.31
C GLU A 38 8.77 -9.38 15.49
N ARG A 39 9.06 -8.95 16.72
CA ARG A 39 8.57 -9.61 17.95
C ARG A 39 7.05 -9.80 17.95
N ARG A 40 6.29 -8.78 17.55
CA ARG A 40 4.83 -8.86 17.56
C ARG A 40 4.26 -9.74 16.47
N CYS A 41 4.93 -9.84 15.33
CA CYS A 41 4.55 -10.76 14.28
C CYS A 41 4.82 -12.20 14.73
N GLU A 42 5.99 -12.46 15.32
CA GLU A 42 6.34 -13.76 15.91
C GLU A 42 5.30 -14.20 16.96
N ASP A 43 4.98 -13.33 17.92
CA ASP A 43 3.96 -13.60 18.95
C ASP A 43 2.56 -13.86 18.36
N ALA A 44 2.28 -13.33 17.18
CA ALA A 44 1.00 -13.46 16.49
C ALA A 44 0.96 -14.56 15.43
N GLY A 45 2.06 -15.28 15.20
CA GLY A 45 2.19 -16.27 14.12
C GLY A 45 2.19 -15.66 12.71
N LEU A 46 2.54 -14.38 12.58
CA LEU A 46 2.61 -13.65 11.31
C LEU A 46 4.05 -13.63 10.78
N THR A 47 4.19 -13.67 9.45
CA THR A 47 5.49 -13.46 8.80
C THR A 47 5.68 -11.99 8.46
N LEU A 48 6.69 -11.35 9.06
CA LEU A 48 7.07 -9.98 8.74
C LEU A 48 7.96 -9.93 7.48
N ARG A 49 7.64 -9.04 6.54
CA ARG A 49 8.46 -8.71 5.37
C ARG A 49 8.84 -7.24 5.38
N VAL A 50 10.13 -6.94 5.39
CA VAL A 50 10.64 -5.57 5.29
C VAL A 50 11.74 -5.53 4.23
N PRO A 51 11.68 -4.64 3.23
CA PRO A 51 12.76 -4.47 2.25
C PRO A 51 14.10 -4.12 2.91
N ARG A 52 15.18 -4.23 2.14
CA ARG A 52 16.47 -3.67 2.56
C ARG A 52 16.31 -2.15 2.77
N PRO A 53 16.98 -1.51 3.74
CA PRO A 53 16.76 -0.10 4.06
C PRO A 53 16.83 0.86 2.86
N LYS A 54 17.75 0.63 1.92
CA LYS A 54 17.89 1.43 0.68
C LYS A 54 16.71 1.33 -0.29
N LEU A 55 15.82 0.35 -0.09
CA LEU A 55 14.62 0.10 -0.89
C LEU A 55 13.34 0.46 -0.14
N CYS A 56 13.43 0.96 1.11
CA CYS A 56 12.24 1.32 1.89
C CYS A 56 11.65 2.67 1.48
N THR A 57 12.44 3.59 0.93
CA THR A 57 11.98 4.89 0.41
C THR A 57 11.56 4.78 -1.04
N ASP A 58 10.86 5.79 -1.54
CA ASP A 58 10.51 5.89 -2.97
C ASP A 58 11.77 5.81 -3.82
N ASN A 59 11.77 4.88 -4.79
CA ASN A 59 12.91 4.61 -5.65
C ASN A 59 12.46 4.05 -7.01
N GLY A 60 13.27 4.24 -8.04
CA GLY A 60 12.94 3.76 -9.39
C GLY A 60 12.82 2.24 -9.51
N ALA A 61 13.42 1.46 -8.59
CA ALA A 61 13.35 0.00 -8.65
C ALA A 61 11.93 -0.52 -8.35
N MET A 62 11.16 0.15 -7.47
CA MET A 62 9.77 -0.24 -7.20
C MET A 62 8.88 -0.03 -8.43
N VAL A 63 9.10 1.07 -9.16
CA VAL A 63 8.38 1.40 -10.39
C VAL A 63 8.74 0.42 -11.51
N ALA A 64 10.04 0.15 -11.66
CA ALA A 64 10.54 -0.81 -12.65
C ALA A 64 10.03 -2.24 -12.38
N ALA A 65 10.01 -2.68 -11.11
CA ALA A 65 9.48 -3.98 -10.74
C ALA A 65 8.00 -4.12 -11.07
N LEU A 66 7.18 -3.10 -10.75
CA LEU A 66 5.77 -3.07 -11.13
C LEU A 66 5.59 -3.11 -12.66
N GLY A 67 6.35 -2.31 -13.40
CA GLY A 67 6.32 -2.31 -14.87
C GLY A 67 6.69 -3.67 -15.48
N ALA A 68 7.73 -4.32 -14.94
CA ALA A 68 8.14 -5.66 -15.38
C ALA A 68 7.04 -6.71 -15.12
N GLU A 69 6.40 -6.68 -13.95
CA GLU A 69 5.26 -7.55 -13.63
C GLU A 69 4.07 -7.31 -14.56
N MET A 70 3.79 -6.06 -14.91
CA MET A 70 2.73 -5.72 -15.86
C MET A 70 3.01 -6.29 -17.26
N VAL A 71 4.23 -6.11 -17.77
CA VAL A 71 4.65 -6.65 -19.07
C VAL A 71 4.62 -8.18 -19.07
N ALA A 72 5.10 -8.82 -18.00
CA ALA A 72 5.09 -10.28 -17.86
C ALA A 72 3.66 -10.85 -17.87
N ARG A 73 2.67 -10.07 -17.43
CA ARG A 73 1.23 -10.41 -17.47
C ARG A 73 0.53 -9.99 -18.76
N GLY A 74 1.29 -9.59 -19.79
CA GLY A 74 0.77 -9.22 -21.10
C GLY A 74 0.09 -7.86 -21.16
N ARG A 75 0.33 -6.96 -20.20
CA ARG A 75 -0.22 -5.60 -20.25
C ARG A 75 0.51 -4.76 -21.28
N SER A 76 -0.25 -3.99 -22.06
CA SER A 76 0.28 -3.03 -23.01
C SER A 76 0.87 -1.80 -22.32
N ALA A 77 1.80 -1.14 -23.02
CA ALA A 77 2.28 0.18 -22.62
C ALA A 77 1.13 1.20 -22.61
N SER A 78 1.27 2.25 -21.81
CA SER A 78 0.36 3.39 -21.86
C SER A 78 0.51 4.18 -23.16
N ALA A 79 -0.52 4.95 -23.51
CA ALA A 79 -0.40 6.00 -24.50
C ALA A 79 0.48 7.16 -23.98
N TRP A 80 0.94 8.02 -24.89
CA TRP A 80 1.82 9.14 -24.59
C TRP A 80 1.16 10.28 -23.81
N ASP A 81 -0.17 10.31 -23.79
CA ASP A 81 -1.00 11.30 -23.09
C ASP A 81 -1.31 10.91 -21.62
N LEU A 82 -0.70 9.83 -21.10
CA LEU A 82 -0.81 9.46 -19.69
C LEU A 82 -0.31 10.62 -18.79
N SER A 83 -1.23 11.20 -18.03
CA SER A 83 -0.94 12.30 -17.12
C SER A 83 -0.78 11.81 -15.67
N ALA A 84 -0.15 12.64 -14.84
CA ALA A 84 -0.03 12.37 -13.41
C ALA A 84 -1.28 12.85 -12.66
N ASP A 85 -1.75 12.04 -11.71
CA ASP A 85 -2.76 12.43 -10.73
C ASP A 85 -2.15 12.40 -9.32
N SER A 86 -1.89 13.57 -8.76
CA SER A 86 -1.32 13.72 -7.41
C SER A 86 -2.29 13.33 -6.28
N SER A 87 -3.58 13.17 -6.60
CA SER A 87 -4.65 12.79 -5.67
C SER A 87 -5.16 11.36 -5.87
N LEU A 88 -4.49 10.57 -6.72
CA LEU A 88 -4.90 9.21 -7.04
C LEU A 88 -5.14 8.37 -5.77
N PRO A 89 -6.37 7.87 -5.55
CA PRO A 89 -6.67 7.04 -4.39
C PRO A 89 -5.86 5.73 -4.41
N VAL A 90 -5.36 5.31 -3.25
CA VAL A 90 -4.63 4.02 -3.12
C VAL A 90 -5.48 2.81 -3.50
N THR A 91 -6.81 2.95 -3.43
CA THR A 91 -7.79 1.91 -3.77
C THR A 91 -8.05 1.81 -5.26
N ASP A 92 -7.62 2.80 -6.06
CA ASP A 92 -7.90 2.87 -7.48
C ASP A 92 -6.60 2.84 -8.30
N PRO A 93 -6.22 1.67 -8.85
CA PRO A 93 -5.06 1.60 -9.73
C PRO A 93 -5.43 2.14 -11.11
N HIS A 94 -4.78 3.24 -11.53
CA HIS A 94 -4.89 3.69 -12.91
C HIS A 94 -4.08 2.77 -13.83
N VAL A 95 -4.81 1.95 -14.59
CA VAL A 95 -4.30 0.84 -15.39
C VAL A 95 -4.58 1.18 -16.86
N PRO A 96 -3.56 1.42 -17.70
CA PRO A 96 -3.78 1.64 -19.13
C PRO A 96 -4.58 0.49 -19.77
N ASP A 97 -5.71 0.81 -20.40
CA ASP A 97 -6.54 -0.14 -21.16
C ASP A 97 -5.99 -0.27 -22.60
N PRO A 98 -5.72 -1.49 -23.10
CA PRO A 98 -5.34 -1.72 -24.50
C PRO A 98 -6.36 -1.22 -25.55
N ASN A 99 -7.63 -0.99 -25.17
CA ASN A 99 -8.69 -0.56 -26.10
C ASN A 99 -8.97 0.95 -26.12
N GLY A 100 -8.17 1.77 -25.44
CA GLY A 100 -8.21 3.23 -25.62
C GLY A 100 -9.52 3.91 -25.19
N HIS A 101 -10.32 3.29 -24.32
CA HIS A 101 -11.39 4.00 -23.65
C HIS A 101 -10.80 4.74 -22.46
N ALA A 102 -10.39 5.99 -22.70
CA ALA A 102 -10.18 6.96 -21.64
C ALA A 102 -11.42 6.95 -20.74
N HIS A 103 -11.33 6.31 -19.58
CA HIS A 103 -12.41 6.37 -18.60
C HIS A 103 -12.56 7.85 -18.23
N SER A 104 -13.72 8.39 -18.61
CA SER A 104 -14.13 9.77 -18.41
C SER A 104 -13.88 10.20 -16.97
N HIS A 105 -13.29 11.37 -16.79
CA HIS A 105 -13.30 12.12 -15.55
C HIS A 105 -14.74 12.17 -14.98
N GLY A 106 -15.04 11.29 -14.03
CA GLY A 106 -16.23 11.33 -13.21
C GLY A 106 -15.91 12.04 -11.90
N HIS A 107 -16.10 13.36 -11.85
CA HIS A 107 -16.25 14.06 -10.58
C HIS A 107 -17.67 13.84 -10.04
N SER A 108 -17.79 13.37 -8.79
CA SER A 108 -18.94 13.44 -7.85
C SER A 108 -18.96 12.17 -6.98
N HIS A 109 -19.08 12.13 -5.65
CA HIS A 109 -19.36 13.08 -4.58
C HIS A 109 -19.03 12.36 -3.25
N ASP A 110 -18.96 13.11 -2.15
CA ASP A 110 -19.42 12.78 -0.80
C ASP A 110 -19.65 11.30 -0.44
N HIS A 111 -18.96 10.79 0.60
CA HIS A 111 -19.48 9.85 1.64
C HIS A 111 -18.39 9.23 2.55
N VAL A 112 -17.29 9.94 2.89
CA VAL A 112 -16.29 9.39 3.83
C VAL A 112 -16.44 9.93 5.27
N HIS A 113 -17.41 10.82 5.53
CA HIS A 113 -17.52 11.46 6.84
C HIS A 113 -18.38 10.75 7.91
N GLU A 114 -19.07 9.65 7.61
CA GLU A 114 -20.08 9.12 8.57
C GLU A 114 -19.70 7.84 9.34
N LEU A 115 -18.58 7.18 9.03
CA LEU A 115 -18.17 5.95 9.75
C LEU A 115 -17.04 6.13 10.78
N SER A 116 -16.46 7.33 10.91
CA SER A 116 -15.34 7.56 11.84
C SER A 116 -15.74 7.97 13.26
N ARG A 117 -17.03 8.20 13.55
CA ARG A 117 -17.48 8.70 14.87
C ARG A 117 -17.99 7.65 15.85
N LYS A 118 -18.12 6.37 15.45
CA LYS A 118 -18.71 5.32 16.31
C LYS A 118 -17.72 4.34 16.94
N ASN A 119 -16.43 4.36 16.60
CA ASN A 119 -15.45 3.41 17.15
C ASN A 119 -14.21 4.06 17.78
N LEU A 120 -14.33 5.30 18.23
CA LEU A 120 -13.34 5.91 19.12
C LEU A 120 -14.04 6.14 20.46
N TYR A 121 -13.67 5.32 21.46
CA TYR A 121 -14.19 5.26 22.84
C TYR A 121 -15.40 4.35 23.12
N ALA A 122 -15.30 3.08 22.74
CA ALA A 122 -15.95 1.98 23.48
C ALA A 122 -14.91 0.89 23.74
#